data_AF-A0A969ZYI5-F1
#
_entry.id   AF-A0A969ZYI5-F1
#
_cell.length_a   1.000
_cell.length_b   1.000
_cell.length_c   1.000
_cell.angle_alpha   90.00
_cell.angle_beta   90.00
_cell.angle_gamma   90.00
#
_symmetry.space_group_name_H-M   'P 1'
#
loop_
_entity.id
_entity.type
_entity.pdbx_description
1 polymer ?
#
loop_
_entity_poly.entity_id
_entity_poly.type
_entity_poly.pdbx_seq_one_letter_code
_entity_poly.pdbx_strand_id
1 'polypeptide(L)'
;MNSSAEGRKSLNIKIYYFSATGNTKYGLKLLQYYLTSKGHSCKLRTVENEDSICYDCDLLGFASPVYGGYPAKIVMNFIERSKTFTYKVPAFTVLCPCSTMGYWGSREIFMDALSAKNIQVVASLGFLGNPSHPIVLGSIKHGTPFFKSFFDGIGRPNSFDAAQIKEFSEKLITIYRDFSEGKKIKKPGYSKIRRWVSNTVRSREIDLINETSLLVYQDKCVKCGLCQKECPVGALSLEPYPVQNLSKCFSCQKCINICPKHAIYVKGIDQIDYYNRKKLKDEELLIKHTKESTQHLRQKKPIMLRILSTRIGMVIVIMLRGITDKLLIQRK
;
A
#
# COMPACT_ATOMS: atom_id res chain seq x y z
N MET A 1 -29.63 -3.20 -39.90
CA MET A 1 -29.76 -2.30 -38.75
C MET A 1 -29.55 -3.13 -37.49
N ASN A 2 -28.35 -3.10 -36.91
CA ASN A 2 -28.03 -3.83 -35.67
C ASN A 2 -28.39 -2.95 -34.46
N SER A 3 -29.57 -3.15 -33.89
CA SER A 3 -29.79 -2.98 -32.45
C SER A 3 -28.94 -4.04 -31.73
N SER A 4 -28.22 -3.82 -30.65
CA SER A 4 -28.27 -2.80 -29.62
C SER A 4 -26.91 -2.85 -28.92
N ALA A 5 -26.22 -1.72 -28.80
CA ALA A 5 -25.23 -1.57 -27.75
C ALA A 5 -26.00 -1.57 -26.42
N GLU A 6 -26.18 -2.74 -25.82
CA GLU A 6 -26.70 -2.86 -24.46
C GLU A 6 -25.86 -1.95 -23.55
N GLY A 7 -26.51 -0.91 -23.02
CA GLY A 7 -25.87 0.13 -22.24
C GLY A 7 -25.11 -0.46 -21.06
N ARG A 8 -23.78 -0.41 -21.11
CA ARG A 8 -22.96 -0.84 -19.97
C ARG A 8 -23.32 0.03 -18.77
N LYS A 9 -23.98 -0.57 -17.78
CA LYS A 9 -24.31 0.09 -16.50
C LYS A 9 -23.04 0.68 -15.89
N SER A 10 -23.06 1.99 -15.61
CA SER A 10 -21.98 2.65 -14.87
C SER A 10 -21.86 2.01 -13.48
N LEU A 11 -20.63 1.80 -13.01
CA LEU A 11 -20.38 1.25 -11.67
C LEU A 11 -20.07 2.41 -10.73
N ASN A 12 -20.69 2.40 -9.56
CA ASN A 12 -20.35 3.26 -8.45
C ASN A 12 -19.37 2.54 -7.53
N ILE A 13 -18.12 3.03 -7.49
CA ILE A 13 -17.04 2.42 -6.73
C ILE A 13 -16.63 3.37 -5.61
N LYS A 14 -16.54 2.85 -4.38
CA LYS A 14 -16.02 3.60 -3.22
C LYS A 14 -14.79 2.90 -2.66
N ILE A 15 -13.67 3.60 -2.60
CA ILE A 15 -12.38 3.06 -2.12
C ILE A 15 -12.00 3.73 -0.80
N TYR A 16 -11.96 2.96 0.27
CA TYR A 16 -11.37 3.37 1.55
C TYR A 16 -9.87 3.11 1.53
N TYR A 17 -9.05 4.09 1.91
CA TYR A 17 -7.60 3.95 1.86
C TYR A 17 -6.85 4.70 2.97
N PHE A 18 -5.59 4.33 3.17
CA PHE A 18 -4.60 5.14 3.89
C PHE A 18 -3.39 5.37 2.99
N SER A 19 -2.71 6.51 3.12
CA SER A 19 -1.43 6.73 2.45
C SER A 19 -0.57 7.74 3.24
N ALA A 20 0.44 7.24 3.94
CA ALA A 20 1.34 8.10 4.70
C ALA A 20 2.24 8.96 3.81
N THR A 21 2.72 8.40 2.70
CA THR A 21 3.80 8.98 1.89
C THR A 21 3.41 9.26 0.45
N GLY A 22 2.13 9.04 0.10
CA GLY A 22 1.59 9.35 -1.22
C GLY A 22 1.64 8.20 -2.23
N ASN A 23 2.49 7.19 -2.04
CA ASN A 23 2.60 6.04 -2.97
C ASN A 23 1.25 5.36 -3.26
N THR A 24 0.53 4.97 -2.20
CA THR A 24 -0.79 4.34 -2.30
C THR A 24 -1.79 5.28 -2.97
N LYS A 25 -1.82 6.56 -2.56
CA LYS A 25 -2.70 7.58 -3.12
C LYS A 25 -2.45 7.78 -4.62
N TYR A 26 -1.19 7.79 -5.04
CA TYR A 26 -0.80 7.93 -6.44
C TYR A 26 -1.34 6.78 -7.30
N GLY A 27 -1.12 5.53 -6.88
CA GLY A 27 -1.67 4.37 -7.61
C GLY A 27 -3.20 4.33 -7.63
N LEU A 28 -3.86 4.80 -6.56
CA LEU A 28 -5.31 4.95 -6.54
C LEU A 28 -5.84 6.05 -7.46
N LYS A 29 -5.12 7.17 -7.60
CA LYS A 29 -5.45 8.21 -8.58
C LYS A 29 -5.35 7.66 -10.01
N LEU A 30 -4.34 6.84 -10.31
CA LEU A 30 -4.25 6.14 -11.60
C LEU A 30 -5.43 5.17 -11.80
N LEU A 31 -5.77 4.36 -10.79
CA LEU A 31 -6.91 3.46 -10.85
C LEU A 31 -8.23 4.22 -11.07
N GLN A 32 -8.43 5.30 -10.32
CA GLN A 32 -9.58 6.20 -10.46
C GLN A 32 -9.67 6.79 -11.87
N TYR A 33 -8.54 7.28 -12.41
CA TYR A 33 -8.48 7.78 -13.77
C TYR A 33 -8.89 6.73 -14.80
N TYR A 34 -8.35 5.51 -14.73
CA TYR A 34 -8.71 4.47 -15.69
C TYR A 34 -10.17 4.03 -15.58
N LEU A 35 -10.71 3.90 -14.37
CA LEU A 35 -12.13 3.56 -14.16
C LEU A 35 -13.07 4.67 -14.67
N THR A 36 -12.75 5.93 -14.37
CA THR A 36 -13.57 7.09 -14.80
C THR A 36 -13.49 7.32 -16.31
N SER A 37 -12.34 7.09 -16.94
CA SER A 37 -12.19 7.12 -18.40
C SER A 37 -13.05 6.08 -19.14
N LYS A 38 -13.57 5.08 -18.43
CA LYS A 38 -14.50 4.05 -18.95
C LYS A 38 -15.96 4.31 -18.56
N GLY A 39 -16.26 5.46 -17.97
CA GLY A 39 -17.61 5.86 -17.59
C GLY A 39 -18.07 5.34 -16.22
N HIS A 40 -17.17 4.84 -15.37
CA HIS A 40 -17.50 4.42 -14.01
C HIS A 40 -17.24 5.54 -12.99
N SER A 41 -18.06 5.63 -11.95
CA SER A 41 -17.83 6.52 -10.81
C SER A 41 -16.87 5.87 -9.82
N CYS A 42 -15.85 6.61 -9.35
CA CYS A 42 -14.88 6.12 -8.39
C CYS A 42 -14.54 7.20 -7.36
N LYS A 43 -14.95 6.99 -6.10
CA LYS A 43 -14.74 7.91 -4.98
C LYS A 43 -13.66 7.37 -4.05
N LEU A 44 -12.64 8.19 -3.75
CA LEU A 44 -11.59 7.86 -2.79
C LEU A 44 -11.90 8.49 -1.42
N ARG A 45 -11.87 7.70 -0.35
CA ARG A 45 -12.08 8.13 1.05
C ARG A 45 -10.89 7.73 1.90
N THR A 46 -10.28 8.68 2.60
CA THR A 46 -9.22 8.33 3.57
C THR A 46 -9.87 7.77 4.84
N VAL A 47 -9.38 6.64 5.35
CA VAL A 47 -9.85 6.04 6.61
C VAL A 47 -9.55 6.93 7.82
N GLU A 48 -8.70 7.95 7.67
CA GLU A 48 -8.44 8.98 8.67
C GLU A 48 -9.68 9.83 8.97
N ASN A 49 -10.60 9.95 8.00
CA ASN A 49 -11.77 10.84 8.06
C ASN A 49 -13.10 10.07 8.04
N GLU A 50 -13.07 8.76 8.28
CA GLU A 50 -14.24 7.88 8.16
C GLU A 50 -14.39 7.02 9.42
N ASP A 51 -15.57 7.04 10.02
CA ASP A 51 -15.82 6.29 11.25
C ASP A 51 -16.03 4.79 10.99
N SER A 52 -16.75 4.45 9.91
CA SER A 52 -17.09 3.06 9.58
C SER A 52 -17.31 2.85 8.08
N ILE A 53 -17.33 1.58 7.66
CA ILE A 53 -17.61 1.20 6.28
C ILE A 53 -19.09 1.44 5.96
N CYS A 54 -19.35 2.40 5.08
CA CYS A 54 -20.65 2.60 4.44
C CYS A 54 -20.68 1.94 3.05
N TYR A 55 -21.64 1.04 2.83
CA TYR A 55 -21.88 0.34 1.57
C TYR A 55 -23.14 0.88 0.87
N ASP A 56 -22.96 1.93 0.08
CA ASP A 56 -23.97 2.69 -0.68
C ASP A 56 -23.59 2.73 -2.19
N CYS A 57 -22.87 1.71 -2.64
CA CYS A 57 -22.22 1.67 -3.94
C CYS A 57 -22.26 0.25 -4.51
N ASP A 58 -21.88 0.06 -5.78
CA ASP A 58 -21.84 -1.25 -6.42
C ASP A 58 -20.67 -2.10 -5.92
N LEU A 59 -19.50 -1.48 -5.70
CA LEU A 59 -18.27 -2.19 -5.36
C LEU A 59 -17.40 -1.40 -4.39
N LEU A 60 -17.01 -2.03 -3.28
CA LEU A 60 -16.05 -1.47 -2.35
C LEU A 60 -14.60 -1.73 -2.79
N GLY A 61 -13.72 -0.79 -2.49
CA GLY A 61 -12.27 -0.96 -2.56
C GLY A 61 -11.64 -0.70 -1.20
N PHE A 62 -10.62 -1.47 -0.84
CA PHE A 62 -9.81 -1.25 0.35
C PHE A 62 -8.34 -1.21 -0.02
N ALA A 63 -7.68 -0.11 0.33
CA ALA A 63 -6.31 0.13 -0.10
C ALA A 63 -5.39 0.50 1.06
N SER A 64 -4.20 -0.11 1.07
CA SER A 64 -3.27 0.07 2.19
C SER A 64 -1.82 0.07 1.72
N PRO A 65 -0.93 0.90 2.30
CA PRO A 65 0.49 0.59 2.29
C PRO A 65 0.74 -0.68 3.11
N VAL A 66 1.90 -1.29 2.94
CA VAL A 66 2.33 -2.44 3.75
C VAL A 66 3.47 -2.01 4.67
N TYR A 67 3.34 -2.31 5.95
CA TYR A 67 4.38 -2.14 6.96
C TYR A 67 4.68 -3.50 7.58
N GLY A 68 5.92 -3.96 7.45
CA GLY A 68 6.36 -5.27 7.96
C GLY A 68 5.49 -6.46 7.57
N GLY A 69 5.10 -6.54 6.29
CA GLY A 69 4.23 -7.61 5.79
C GLY A 69 2.79 -7.55 6.30
N TYR A 70 2.35 -6.40 6.83
CA TYR A 70 1.01 -6.18 7.36
C TYR A 70 0.36 -4.93 6.72
N PRO A 71 -0.95 -4.93 6.42
CA PRO A 71 -1.65 -3.69 6.05
C PRO A 71 -1.54 -2.65 7.17
N ALA A 72 -1.65 -1.36 6.86
CA ALA A 72 -1.52 -0.31 7.85
C ALA A 72 -2.50 -0.50 9.02
N LYS A 73 -1.99 -0.38 10.25
CA LYS A 73 -2.78 -0.54 11.48
C LYS A 73 -4.07 0.29 11.46
N ILE A 74 -4.01 1.53 10.97
CA ILE A 74 -5.19 2.39 10.85
C ILE A 74 -6.27 1.82 9.90
N VAL A 75 -5.89 1.17 8.80
CA VAL A 75 -6.84 0.53 7.88
C VAL A 75 -7.45 -0.71 8.52
N MET A 76 -6.62 -1.50 9.22
CA MET A 76 -7.09 -2.70 9.92
C MET A 76 -8.05 -2.34 11.07
N ASN A 77 -7.71 -1.33 11.87
CA ASN A 77 -8.59 -0.82 12.93
C ASN A 77 -9.90 -0.25 12.38
N PHE A 78 -9.87 0.43 11.22
CA PHE A 78 -11.08 0.93 10.54
C PHE A 78 -12.01 -0.22 10.12
N ILE A 79 -11.46 -1.32 9.59
CA ILE A 79 -12.23 -2.51 9.26
C ILE A 79 -12.78 -3.16 10.53
N GLU A 80 -11.94 -3.36 11.54
CA GLU A 80 -12.30 -4.01 12.79
C GLU A 80 -13.45 -3.31 13.53
N ARG A 81 -13.41 -1.97 13.63
CA ARG A 81 -14.46 -1.19 14.29
C ARG A 81 -15.76 -1.10 13.49
N SER A 82 -15.74 -1.42 12.19
CA SER A 82 -16.92 -1.38 11.34
C SER A 82 -17.87 -2.54 11.64
N LYS A 83 -19.17 -2.33 11.40
CA LYS A 83 -20.19 -3.37 11.60
C LYS A 83 -19.98 -4.53 10.63
N THR A 84 -20.39 -5.73 11.05
CA THR A 84 -20.47 -6.90 10.16
C THR A 84 -21.74 -6.79 9.33
N PHE A 85 -21.63 -6.96 8.01
CA PHE A 85 -22.79 -6.95 7.12
C PHE A 85 -23.59 -8.24 7.28
N THR A 86 -24.93 -8.19 7.18
CA THR A 86 -25.78 -9.39 7.22
C THR A 86 -25.78 -10.17 5.92
N TYR A 87 -25.29 -9.57 4.83
CA TYR A 87 -25.16 -10.13 3.50
C TYR A 87 -23.74 -9.99 2.97
N LYS A 88 -23.42 -10.74 1.91
CA LYS A 88 -22.10 -10.69 1.28
C LYS A 88 -21.94 -9.39 0.49
N VAL A 89 -20.93 -8.61 0.86
CA VAL A 89 -20.57 -7.37 0.18
C VAL A 89 -19.37 -7.60 -0.74
N PRO A 90 -19.44 -7.32 -2.06
CA PRO A 90 -18.29 -7.44 -2.93
C PRO A 90 -17.27 -6.32 -2.69
N ALA A 91 -16.00 -6.69 -2.65
CA ALA A 91 -14.91 -5.73 -2.59
C ALA A 91 -13.67 -6.16 -3.37
N PHE A 92 -12.79 -5.22 -3.67
CA PHE A 92 -11.42 -5.51 -4.09
C PHE A 92 -10.41 -4.91 -3.12
N THR A 93 -9.20 -5.45 -3.13
CA THR A 93 -8.09 -4.94 -2.30
C THR A 93 -6.96 -4.39 -3.15
N VAL A 94 -6.26 -3.37 -2.62
CA VAL A 94 -5.07 -2.78 -3.20
C VAL A 94 -3.97 -2.70 -2.14
N LEU A 95 -2.83 -3.33 -2.38
CA LEU A 95 -1.66 -3.22 -1.50
C LEU A 95 -0.51 -2.51 -2.20
N CYS A 96 0.12 -1.59 -1.47
CA CYS A 96 1.29 -0.85 -1.94
C CYS A 96 2.49 -1.10 -1.01
N PRO A 97 3.20 -2.23 -1.15
CA PRO A 97 4.45 -2.46 -0.46
C PRO A 97 5.63 -1.76 -1.16
N CYS A 98 6.70 -1.53 -0.41
CA CYS A 98 7.99 -1.08 -0.97
C CYS A 98 8.85 -2.23 -1.50
N SER A 99 8.49 -3.49 -1.22
CA SER A 99 9.15 -4.67 -1.77
C SER A 99 8.12 -5.71 -2.22
N THR A 100 8.53 -6.56 -3.15
CA THR A 100 7.66 -7.67 -3.61
C THR A 100 7.31 -8.63 -2.48
N MET A 101 8.14 -8.72 -1.45
CA MET A 101 7.96 -9.55 -0.26
C MET A 101 6.89 -9.00 0.69
N GLY A 102 6.76 -7.68 0.81
CA GLY A 102 5.72 -7.07 1.65
C GLY A 102 4.30 -7.44 1.21
N TYR A 103 4.10 -7.77 -0.06
CA TYR A 103 2.80 -8.25 -0.54
C TYR A 103 2.38 -9.61 0.06
N TRP A 104 3.34 -10.42 0.52
CA TRP A 104 3.14 -11.81 0.94
C TRP A 104 2.58 -11.86 2.35
N GLY A 105 1.48 -12.61 2.52
CA GLY A 105 0.75 -12.76 3.77
C GLY A 105 -0.02 -11.51 4.20
N SER A 106 0.46 -10.30 3.88
CA SER A 106 -0.32 -9.06 4.00
C SER A 106 -1.64 -9.14 3.25
N ARG A 107 -1.64 -9.75 2.06
CA ARG A 107 -2.86 -9.97 1.27
C ARG A 107 -3.84 -10.89 2.00
N GLU A 108 -3.35 -12.04 2.47
CA GLU A 108 -4.18 -13.02 3.18
C GLU A 108 -4.77 -12.43 4.46
N ILE A 109 -3.96 -11.68 5.24
CA ILE A 109 -4.41 -10.94 6.43
C ILE A 109 -5.51 -9.95 6.10
N PHE A 110 -5.34 -9.21 5.01
CA PHE A 110 -6.31 -8.19 4.60
C PHE A 110 -7.63 -8.84 4.18
N MET A 111 -7.55 -9.96 3.45
CA MET A 111 -8.72 -10.76 3.05
C MET A 111 -9.45 -11.33 4.27
N ASP A 112 -8.74 -11.84 5.27
CA ASP A 112 -9.36 -12.39 6.49
C ASP A 112 -10.12 -11.33 7.27
N ALA A 113 -9.53 -10.14 7.45
CA ALA A 113 -10.19 -9.04 8.17
C ALA A 113 -11.47 -8.56 7.48
N LEU A 114 -11.47 -8.50 6.14
CA LEU A 114 -12.67 -8.17 5.36
C LEU A 114 -13.70 -9.31 5.41
N SER A 115 -13.26 -10.57 5.31
CA SER A 115 -14.14 -11.73 5.38
C SER A 115 -14.87 -11.81 6.72
N ALA A 116 -14.22 -11.42 7.82
CA ALA A 116 -14.84 -11.35 9.15
C ALA A 116 -16.00 -10.33 9.22
N LYS A 117 -16.10 -9.41 8.25
CA LYS A 117 -17.18 -8.43 8.12
C LYS A 117 -18.21 -8.80 7.06
N ASN A 118 -18.20 -10.05 6.56
CA ASN A 118 -18.98 -10.49 5.39
C ASN A 118 -18.67 -9.71 4.11
N ILE A 119 -17.45 -9.18 3.99
CA ILE A 119 -16.96 -8.53 2.77
C ILE A 119 -16.15 -9.56 1.98
N GLN A 120 -16.66 -9.93 0.80
CA GLN A 120 -16.03 -10.87 -0.11
C GLN A 120 -15.06 -10.16 -1.05
N VAL A 121 -13.77 -10.48 -0.94
CA VAL A 121 -12.76 -9.98 -1.88
C VAL A 121 -12.88 -10.73 -3.22
N VAL A 122 -13.30 -10.03 -4.28
CA VAL A 122 -13.46 -10.56 -5.65
C VAL A 122 -12.21 -10.36 -6.50
N ALA A 123 -11.38 -9.36 -6.18
CA ALA A 123 -10.15 -9.06 -6.90
C ALA A 123 -9.10 -8.44 -5.97
N SER A 124 -7.82 -8.58 -6.31
CA SER A 124 -6.71 -7.98 -5.55
C SER A 124 -5.64 -7.44 -6.49
N LEU A 125 -5.17 -6.24 -6.18
CA LEU A 125 -4.08 -5.54 -6.85
C LEU A 125 -2.91 -5.35 -5.88
N GLY A 126 -1.69 -5.55 -6.37
CA GLY A 126 -0.49 -5.14 -5.67
C GLY A 126 0.48 -4.46 -6.63
N PHE A 127 0.93 -3.26 -6.27
CA PHE A 127 1.94 -2.49 -7.02
C PHE A 127 3.00 -1.92 -6.07
N LEU A 128 4.21 -1.67 -6.57
CA LEU A 128 5.31 -1.22 -5.71
C LEU A 128 5.26 0.30 -5.50
N GLY A 129 5.58 0.73 -4.28
CA GLY A 129 5.83 2.13 -3.94
C GLY A 129 7.29 2.38 -3.61
N ASN A 130 7.73 3.63 -3.73
CA ASN A 130 9.08 4.04 -3.34
C ASN A 130 9.28 3.77 -1.84
N PRO A 131 10.42 3.22 -1.39
CA PRO A 131 10.73 3.12 0.03
C PRO A 131 10.59 4.49 0.68
N SER A 132 9.69 4.52 1.64
CA SER A 132 9.48 5.70 2.47
C SER A 132 9.59 5.37 3.94
N HIS A 133 10.03 4.13 4.23
CA HIS A 133 10.34 3.66 5.56
C HIS A 133 11.86 3.47 5.68
N PRO A 134 12.50 4.05 6.70
CA PRO A 134 13.94 4.07 6.82
C PRO A 134 14.56 2.66 6.94
N ILE A 135 13.91 1.72 7.63
CA ILE A 135 14.42 0.34 7.84
C ILE A 135 14.53 -0.49 6.54
N VAL A 136 13.86 -0.11 5.46
CA VAL A 136 13.84 -0.90 4.21
C VAL A 136 15.15 -0.73 3.42
N LEU A 137 15.92 0.34 3.67
CA LEU A 137 17.19 0.56 2.99
C LEU A 137 18.36 -0.03 3.77
N GLY A 138 18.66 -1.28 3.44
CA GLY A 138 19.88 -1.94 3.92
C GLY A 138 20.25 -3.20 3.15
N SER A 139 19.34 -3.78 2.37
CA SER A 139 19.57 -5.10 1.79
C SER A 139 20.54 -5.08 0.60
N ILE A 140 20.63 -3.99 -0.17
CA ILE A 140 21.47 -3.94 -1.38
C ILE A 140 22.10 -2.54 -1.57
N LYS A 141 23.23 -2.27 -0.90
CA LYS A 141 24.03 -1.04 -1.15
C LYS A 141 24.56 -1.00 -2.60
N HIS A 142 24.91 -2.16 -3.17
CA HIS A 142 25.47 -2.32 -4.51
C HIS A 142 24.53 -3.12 -5.43
N GLY A 143 24.03 -2.49 -6.50
CA GLY A 143 23.15 -3.13 -7.47
C GLY A 143 22.71 -2.16 -8.56
N THR A 144 22.38 -2.67 -9.75
CA THR A 144 21.94 -1.80 -10.86
C THR A 144 20.58 -1.17 -10.55
N PRO A 145 20.24 0.00 -11.13
CA PRO A 145 18.96 0.68 -10.90
C PRO A 145 17.73 -0.21 -11.13
N PHE A 146 17.83 -1.16 -12.06
CA PHE A 146 16.79 -2.15 -12.33
C PHE A 146 16.55 -3.09 -11.15
N PHE A 147 17.62 -3.66 -10.56
CA PHE A 147 17.52 -4.55 -9.40
C PHE A 147 17.00 -3.80 -8.16
N LYS A 148 17.48 -2.58 -7.93
CA LYS A 148 17.02 -1.70 -6.84
C LYS A 148 15.54 -1.33 -6.97
N SER A 149 15.07 -1.03 -8.18
CA SER A 149 13.65 -0.77 -8.45
C SER A 149 12.77 -2.02 -8.30
N PHE A 150 13.30 -3.19 -8.68
CA PHE A 150 12.57 -4.45 -8.64
C PHE A 150 12.43 -5.05 -7.23
N PHE A 151 13.48 -5.02 -6.42
CA PHE A 151 13.48 -5.56 -5.06
C PHE A 151 13.02 -4.55 -4.02
N ASP A 152 13.55 -3.33 -4.10
CA ASP A 152 13.35 -2.29 -3.11
C ASP A 152 12.38 -1.21 -3.59
N GLY A 153 11.69 -1.38 -4.72
CA GLY A 153 10.66 -0.42 -5.13
C GLY A 153 11.18 1.00 -5.44
N ILE A 154 12.50 1.20 -5.53
CA ILE A 154 13.10 2.52 -5.78
C ILE A 154 12.57 3.10 -7.10
N GLY A 155 12.08 4.34 -7.04
CA GLY A 155 11.50 5.05 -8.19
C GLY A 155 10.11 4.57 -8.61
N ARG A 156 9.41 3.80 -7.76
CA ARG A 156 8.04 3.32 -7.99
C ARG A 156 7.03 4.20 -7.21
N PRO A 157 5.74 4.28 -7.58
CA PRO A 157 5.13 3.66 -8.74
C PRO A 157 5.63 4.29 -10.05
N ASN A 158 5.96 3.47 -11.04
CA ASN A 158 6.39 3.91 -12.37
C ASN A 158 5.44 3.39 -13.46
N SER A 159 5.83 3.50 -14.73
CA SER A 159 5.01 3.04 -15.87
C SER A 159 4.69 1.54 -15.85
N PHE A 160 5.51 0.69 -15.23
CA PHE A 160 5.17 -0.73 -15.04
C PHE A 160 4.05 -0.93 -14.01
N ASP A 161 4.03 -0.14 -12.93
CA ASP A 161 2.91 -0.17 -11.99
C ASP A 161 1.65 0.41 -12.63
N ALA A 162 1.79 1.49 -13.39
CA ALA A 162 0.68 2.10 -14.12
C ALA A 162 0.06 1.13 -15.13
N ALA A 163 0.87 0.32 -15.83
CA ALA A 163 0.37 -0.74 -16.71
C ALA A 163 -0.39 -1.83 -15.96
N GLN A 164 0.13 -2.28 -14.80
CA GLN A 164 -0.56 -3.26 -13.94
C GLN A 164 -1.88 -2.70 -13.38
N ILE A 165 -1.89 -1.43 -12.96
CA ILE A 165 -3.10 -0.74 -12.48
C ILE A 165 -4.14 -0.63 -13.60
N LYS A 166 -3.71 -0.31 -14.83
CA LYS A 166 -4.58 -0.25 -16.01
C LYS A 166 -5.18 -1.62 -16.32
N GLU A 167 -4.37 -2.66 -16.44
CA GLU A 167 -4.83 -4.03 -16.68
C GLU A 167 -5.80 -4.51 -15.58
N PHE A 168 -5.50 -4.19 -14.33
CA PHE A 168 -6.38 -4.49 -13.21
C PHE A 168 -7.72 -3.76 -13.33
N SER A 169 -7.72 -2.48 -13.72
CA SER A 169 -8.96 -1.71 -13.89
C SER A 169 -9.89 -2.35 -14.94
N GLU A 170 -9.34 -2.84 -16.05
CA GLU A 170 -10.11 -3.50 -17.11
C GLU A 170 -10.64 -4.87 -16.66
N LYS A 171 -9.82 -5.64 -15.93
CA LYS A 171 -10.23 -6.94 -15.36
C LYS A 171 -11.26 -6.79 -14.26
N LEU A 172 -11.17 -5.76 -13.42
CA LEU A 172 -12.05 -5.53 -12.29
C LEU A 172 -13.52 -5.41 -12.72
N ILE A 173 -13.77 -4.67 -13.80
CA ILE A 173 -15.13 -4.50 -14.34
C ILE A 173 -15.70 -5.84 -14.80
N THR A 174 -14.90 -6.64 -15.51
CA THR A 174 -15.31 -7.97 -15.96
C THR A 174 -15.60 -8.89 -14.77
N ILE A 175 -14.72 -8.92 -13.78
CA ILE A 175 -14.89 -9.74 -12.56
C ILE A 175 -16.15 -9.33 -11.78
N TYR A 176 -16.40 -8.03 -11.63
CA TYR A 176 -17.57 -7.54 -10.93
C TYR A 176 -18.86 -7.92 -11.67
N ARG A 177 -18.90 -7.74 -13.00
CA ARG A 177 -20.06 -8.13 -13.80
C ARG A 177 -20.37 -9.62 -13.63
N ASP A 178 -19.37 -10.47 -13.80
CA ASP A 178 -19.53 -11.91 -13.64
C ASP A 178 -20.02 -12.26 -12.23
N PHE A 179 -19.48 -11.59 -11.20
CA PHE A 179 -19.97 -11.75 -9.82
C PHE A 179 -21.44 -11.32 -9.67
N SER A 180 -21.83 -10.18 -10.22
CA SER A 180 -23.19 -9.63 -10.12
C SER A 180 -24.24 -10.48 -10.83
N GLU A 181 -23.84 -11.20 -11.88
CA GLU A 181 -24.68 -12.14 -12.63
C GLU A 181 -24.69 -13.55 -11.99
N GLY A 182 -24.07 -13.72 -10.81
CA GLY A 182 -23.98 -15.02 -10.12
C GLY A 182 -23.03 -16.02 -10.78
N LYS A 183 -22.21 -15.59 -11.75
CA LYS A 183 -21.24 -16.46 -12.42
C LYS A 183 -20.08 -16.81 -11.49
N LYS A 184 -19.47 -17.96 -11.74
CA LYS A 184 -18.30 -18.42 -10.99
C LYS A 184 -17.08 -17.57 -11.33
N ILE A 185 -16.62 -16.76 -10.38
CA ILE A 185 -15.40 -15.96 -10.52
C ILE A 185 -14.17 -16.68 -9.96
N LYS A 186 -13.00 -16.44 -10.59
CA LYS A 186 -11.71 -16.85 -10.03
C LYS A 186 -11.31 -15.88 -8.92
N LYS A 187 -11.50 -16.28 -7.67
CA LYS A 187 -11.13 -15.48 -6.48
C LYS A 187 -9.60 -15.28 -6.41
N PRO A 188 -9.13 -14.21 -5.74
CA PRO A 188 -7.71 -14.07 -5.41
C PRO A 188 -7.21 -15.30 -4.65
N GLY A 189 -6.04 -15.81 -5.03
CA GLY A 189 -5.46 -16.98 -4.37
C GLY A 189 -5.17 -16.70 -2.89
N TYR A 190 -5.34 -17.70 -2.03
CA TYR A 190 -5.07 -17.63 -0.60
C TYR A 190 -4.04 -18.68 -0.21
N SER A 191 -3.15 -18.35 0.73
CA SER A 191 -2.09 -19.25 1.17
C SER A 191 -1.94 -19.24 2.69
N LYS A 192 -2.36 -20.34 3.34
CA LYS A 192 -2.25 -20.51 4.81
C LYS A 192 -0.80 -20.38 5.30
N ILE A 193 0.17 -20.88 4.53
CA ILE A 193 1.59 -20.77 4.88
C ILE A 193 2.06 -19.32 4.86
N ARG A 194 1.72 -18.54 3.82
CA ARG A 194 2.07 -17.10 3.76
C ARG A 194 1.40 -16.32 4.89
N ARG A 195 0.12 -16.63 5.15
CA ARG A 195 -0.66 -16.05 6.25
C ARG A 195 0.01 -16.26 7.62
N TRP A 196 0.51 -17.47 7.86
CA TRP A 196 1.21 -17.83 9.09
C TRP A 196 2.59 -17.17 9.20
N VAL A 197 3.37 -17.17 8.11
CA VAL A 197 4.71 -16.53 8.08
C VAL A 197 4.58 -15.05 8.42
N SER A 198 3.63 -14.31 7.83
CA SER A 198 3.47 -12.89 8.13
C SER A 198 3.08 -12.64 9.58
N ASN A 199 2.25 -13.48 10.21
CA ASN A 199 1.97 -13.33 11.65
C ASN A 199 3.23 -13.48 12.52
N THR A 200 4.16 -14.34 12.11
CA THR A 200 5.38 -14.66 12.87
C THR A 200 6.48 -13.61 12.69
N VAL A 201 6.60 -13.03 11.50
CA VAL A 201 7.56 -11.95 11.19
C VAL A 201 7.07 -10.60 11.75
N ARG A 202 5.74 -10.41 11.82
CA ARG A 202 5.09 -9.17 12.26
C ARG A 202 5.44 -8.76 13.70
N SER A 203 5.57 -9.69 14.64
CA SER A 203 5.91 -9.32 16.03
C SER A 203 7.28 -8.64 16.10
N ARG A 204 8.30 -9.28 15.50
CA ARG A 204 9.69 -8.82 15.59
C ARG A 204 9.98 -7.49 14.86
N GLU A 205 9.34 -7.24 13.72
CA GLU A 205 9.55 -5.98 12.98
C GLU A 205 8.79 -4.82 13.62
N ILE A 206 7.58 -5.05 14.16
CA ILE A 206 6.83 -4.05 14.92
C ILE A 206 7.56 -3.65 16.19
N ASP A 207 8.20 -4.59 16.89
CA ASP A 207 8.97 -4.30 18.11
C ASP A 207 10.17 -3.38 17.80
N LEU A 208 10.96 -3.69 16.76
CA LEU A 208 12.06 -2.83 16.30
C LEU A 208 11.59 -1.44 15.82
N ILE A 209 10.42 -1.38 15.18
CA ILE A 209 9.80 -0.16 14.70
C ILE A 209 9.21 0.69 15.83
N ASN A 210 8.71 0.06 16.91
CA ASN A 210 8.18 0.73 18.09
C ASN A 210 9.30 1.25 19.02
N GLU A 211 10.48 0.66 18.96
CA GLU A 211 11.70 1.18 19.62
C GLU A 211 12.36 2.32 18.82
N THR A 212 11.84 2.63 17.62
CA THR A 212 12.36 3.68 16.75
C THR A 212 11.91 5.06 17.23
N SER A 213 12.75 5.69 18.04
CA SER A 213 12.54 7.07 18.50
C SER A 213 12.78 8.08 17.37
N LEU A 214 11.77 8.90 17.08
CA LEU A 214 11.89 10.06 16.20
C LEU A 214 12.76 11.12 16.88
N LEU A 215 13.77 11.58 16.17
CA LEU A 215 14.65 12.67 16.58
C LEU A 215 14.41 13.91 15.71
N VAL A 216 14.80 15.07 16.24
CA VAL A 216 14.56 16.36 15.59
C VAL A 216 15.87 17.15 15.47
N TYR A 217 16.22 17.52 14.24
CA TYR A 217 17.21 18.55 13.94
C TYR A 217 16.65 19.92 14.34
N GLN A 218 17.05 20.40 15.50
CA GLN A 218 16.52 21.63 16.10
C GLN A 218 16.81 22.87 15.24
N ASP A 219 17.98 22.92 14.60
CA ASP A 219 18.42 23.95 13.66
C ASP A 219 17.55 24.04 12.40
N LYS A 220 16.93 22.93 11.98
CA LYS A 220 16.05 22.87 10.81
C LYS A 220 14.58 23.09 11.17
N CYS A 221 14.18 22.75 12.39
CA CYS A 221 12.78 22.72 12.78
C CYS A 221 12.23 24.14 13.01
N VAL A 222 11.35 24.58 12.11
CA VAL A 222 10.63 25.86 12.22
C VAL A 222 9.36 25.80 13.06
N LYS A 223 9.15 24.71 13.82
CA LYS A 223 8.02 24.55 14.77
C LYS A 223 6.63 24.76 14.15
N CYS A 224 6.45 24.48 12.86
CA CYS A 224 5.19 24.70 12.14
C CYS A 224 4.01 23.80 12.56
N GLY A 225 4.22 22.80 13.43
CA GLY A 225 3.16 21.91 13.92
C GLY A 225 2.55 20.94 12.90
N LEU A 226 2.98 20.95 11.63
CA LEU A 226 2.39 20.12 10.58
C LEU A 226 2.46 18.61 10.88
N CYS A 227 3.56 18.14 11.47
CA CYS A 227 3.72 16.74 11.85
C CYS A 227 2.74 16.30 12.96
N GLN A 228 2.40 17.19 13.90
CA GLN A 228 1.39 16.95 14.93
C GLN A 228 -0.01 16.94 14.29
N LYS A 229 -0.33 17.98 13.52
CA LYS A 229 -1.65 18.13 12.86
C LYS A 229 -2.00 16.95 11.95
N GLU A 230 -1.01 16.44 11.22
CA GLU A 230 -1.21 15.41 10.20
C GLU A 230 -1.03 13.98 10.75
N CYS A 231 -0.74 13.83 12.04
CA CYS A 231 -0.55 12.51 12.65
C CYS A 231 -1.90 11.77 12.74
N PRO A 232 -2.08 10.65 12.02
CA PRO A 232 -3.37 9.97 11.91
C PRO A 232 -3.85 9.32 13.22
N VAL A 233 -2.96 9.23 14.21
CA VAL A 233 -3.21 8.59 15.52
C VAL A 233 -2.90 9.52 16.69
N GLY A 234 -2.65 10.82 16.41
CA GLY A 234 -2.35 11.80 17.46
C GLY A 234 -1.16 11.42 18.34
N ALA A 235 -0.12 10.83 17.74
CA ALA A 235 1.08 10.35 18.43
C ALA A 235 2.20 11.39 18.54
N LEU A 236 1.96 12.65 18.15
CA LEU A 236 2.95 13.73 18.19
C LEU A 236 2.37 14.94 18.91
N SER A 237 3.09 15.45 19.91
CA SER A 237 2.91 16.78 20.50
C SER A 237 4.08 17.69 20.10
N LEU A 238 4.02 18.98 20.41
CA LEU A 238 5.03 19.97 20.05
C LEU A 238 5.51 20.73 21.31
N GLU A 239 6.63 20.34 21.92
CA GLU A 239 7.17 21.01 23.12
C GLU A 239 8.72 20.91 23.24
N PRO A 240 9.48 22.01 23.02
CA PRO A 240 9.23 23.01 21.96
C PRO A 240 9.41 22.41 20.54
N TYR A 241 9.85 21.15 20.46
CA TYR A 241 10.02 20.37 19.24
C TYR A 241 9.06 19.18 19.24
N PRO A 242 8.83 18.52 18.08
CA PRO A 242 7.96 17.35 18.03
C PRO A 242 8.40 16.25 19.01
N VAL A 243 7.49 15.82 19.88
CA VAL A 243 7.69 14.72 20.85
C VAL A 243 6.77 13.57 20.48
N GLN A 244 7.35 12.38 20.32
CA GLN A 244 6.63 11.17 19.94
C GLN A 244 6.06 10.43 21.15
N ASN A 245 4.78 10.08 21.09
CA ASN A 245 4.17 9.11 21.99
C ASN A 245 4.24 7.70 21.37
N LEU A 246 5.16 6.88 21.89
CA LEU A 246 5.40 5.51 21.40
C LEU A 246 4.18 4.59 21.55
N SER A 247 3.35 4.79 22.57
CA SER A 247 2.15 3.95 22.78
C SER A 247 1.09 4.13 21.69
N LYS A 248 1.03 5.31 21.06
CA LYS A 248 0.10 5.63 19.98
C LYS A 248 0.71 5.41 18.59
N CYS A 249 2.01 5.65 18.45
CA CYS A 249 2.68 5.59 17.16
C CYS A 249 2.62 4.17 16.56
N PHE A 250 2.45 4.08 15.24
CA PHE A 250 2.62 2.86 14.47
C PHE A 250 3.63 3.04 13.32
N SER A 251 4.47 4.08 13.45
CA SER A 251 5.61 4.38 12.58
C SER A 251 5.31 4.41 11.08
N CYS A 252 4.19 5.04 10.71
CA CYS A 252 3.81 5.22 9.31
C CYS A 252 4.73 6.17 8.53
N GLN A 253 5.60 6.92 9.22
CA GLN A 253 6.53 7.91 8.66
C GLN A 253 5.89 9.09 7.90
N LYS A 254 4.59 9.33 8.10
CA LYS A 254 3.90 10.53 7.56
C LYS A 254 4.54 11.82 8.08
N CYS A 255 4.89 11.87 9.38
CA CYS A 255 5.53 13.03 10.01
C CYS A 255 6.87 13.40 9.36
N ILE A 256 7.70 12.40 9.03
CA ILE A 256 8.98 12.60 8.37
C ILE A 256 8.75 13.14 6.95
N ASN A 257 7.86 12.52 6.17
CA ASN A 257 7.59 12.89 4.78
C ASN A 257 6.87 14.24 4.61
N ILE A 258 6.12 14.68 5.62
CA ILE A 258 5.38 15.94 5.55
C ILE A 258 6.19 17.14 6.04
N CYS A 259 7.32 16.91 6.74
CA CYS A 259 8.13 17.99 7.29
C CYS A 259 8.81 18.80 6.15
N PRO A 260 8.45 20.09 5.96
CA PRO A 260 8.97 20.88 4.84
C PRO A 260 10.46 21.23 4.95
N LYS A 261 11.02 21.08 6.16
CA LYS A 261 12.42 21.33 6.49
C LYS A 261 13.23 20.06 6.70
N HIS A 262 12.61 18.89 6.51
CA HIS A 262 13.24 17.57 6.75
C HIS A 262 13.92 17.48 8.13
N ALA A 263 13.27 18.09 9.13
CA ALA A 263 13.83 18.23 10.47
C ALA A 263 13.63 16.98 11.34
N ILE A 264 12.78 16.03 10.94
CA ILE A 264 12.51 14.80 11.69
C ILE A 264 13.31 13.66 11.07
N TYR A 265 13.92 12.81 11.88
CA TYR A 265 14.71 11.66 11.43
C TYR A 265 14.68 10.51 12.43
N VAL A 266 15.30 9.39 12.06
CA VAL A 266 15.49 8.22 12.91
C VAL A 266 16.99 7.98 13.08
N LYS A 267 17.46 7.79 14.32
CA LYS A 267 18.89 7.54 14.59
C LYS A 267 19.35 6.24 13.92
N GLY A 268 20.54 6.29 13.31
CA GLY A 268 21.15 5.11 12.68
C GLY A 268 20.54 4.73 11.33
N ILE A 269 19.68 5.59 10.76
CA ILE A 269 19.14 5.39 9.42
C ILE A 269 19.31 6.66 8.60
N ASP A 270 19.93 6.50 7.43
CA ASP A 270 20.13 7.60 6.49
C ASP A 270 18.78 8.16 6.04
N GLN A 271 18.66 9.49 6.04
CA GLN A 271 17.49 10.16 5.48
C GLN A 271 17.44 9.84 3.98
N ILE A 272 16.42 9.09 3.58
CA ILE A 272 16.13 8.77 2.19
C ILE A 272 15.55 10.01 1.52
N ASP A 273 15.82 10.20 0.24
CA ASP A 273 15.03 11.08 -0.61
C ASP A 273 13.53 10.77 -0.41
N TYR A 274 12.86 11.65 0.33
CA TYR A 274 11.42 11.57 0.60
C TYR A 274 10.64 11.42 -0.69
N TYR A 275 9.41 10.89 -0.62
CA TYR A 275 8.52 10.87 -1.79
C TYR A 275 8.32 12.32 -2.26
N ASN A 276 9.11 12.72 -3.26
CA ASN A 276 9.48 14.11 -3.44
C ASN A 276 8.40 14.80 -4.25
N ARG A 277 7.33 15.25 -3.56
CA ARG A 277 6.24 16.06 -4.13
C ARG A 277 6.72 17.30 -4.89
N LYS A 278 7.98 17.73 -4.71
CA LYS A 278 8.56 18.93 -5.34
C LYS A 278 9.15 18.68 -6.74
N LYS A 279 9.52 17.45 -7.13
CA LYS A 279 10.24 17.22 -8.40
C LYS A 279 9.32 17.07 -9.62
N LEU A 280 8.06 16.66 -9.45
CA LEU A 280 7.02 16.59 -10.49
C LEU A 280 5.65 16.80 -9.81
N LYS A 281 4.75 17.59 -10.43
CA LYS A 281 3.37 17.69 -9.92
C LYS A 281 2.66 16.33 -10.09
N ASP A 282 1.78 15.97 -9.15
CA ASP A 282 0.98 14.73 -9.19
C ASP A 282 0.35 14.50 -10.59
N GLU A 283 -0.14 15.58 -11.21
CA GLU A 283 -0.79 15.58 -12.52
C GLU A 283 0.18 15.26 -13.66
N GLU A 284 1.37 15.87 -13.66
CA GLU A 284 2.41 15.62 -14.67
C GLU A 284 2.86 14.16 -14.61
N LEU A 285 3.06 13.63 -13.40
CA LEU A 285 3.44 12.23 -13.19
C LEU A 285 2.32 11.29 -13.64
N LEU A 286 1.05 11.63 -13.35
CA LEU A 286 -0.11 10.85 -13.77
C LEU A 286 -0.25 10.81 -15.30
N ILE A 287 -0.08 11.95 -15.99
CA ILE A 287 -0.09 12.02 -17.45
C ILE A 287 1.04 11.19 -18.05
N LYS A 288 2.27 11.37 -17.56
CA LYS A 288 3.45 10.65 -18.04
C LYS A 288 3.25 9.14 -17.96
N HIS A 289 2.93 8.63 -16.78
CA HIS A 289 2.78 7.18 -16.59
C HIS A 289 1.55 6.61 -17.30
N THR A 290 0.50 7.40 -17.53
CA THR A 290 -0.66 6.98 -18.35
C THR A 290 -0.28 6.80 -19.83
N LYS A 291 0.55 7.69 -20.39
CA LYS A 291 1.05 7.55 -21.77
C LYS A 291 1.97 6.33 -21.90
N GLU A 292 2.95 6.22 -21.01
CA GLU A 292 3.95 5.14 -21.02
C GLU A 292 3.33 3.76 -20.74
N SER A 293 2.31 3.66 -19.87
CA SER A 293 1.64 2.39 -19.59
C SER A 293 0.97 1.79 -20.83
N THR A 294 0.38 2.66 -21.66
CA THR A 294 -0.27 2.26 -22.90
C THR A 294 0.75 1.71 -23.91
N GLN A 295 1.96 2.27 -23.95
CA GLN A 295 3.06 1.75 -24.75
C GLN A 295 3.54 0.37 -24.24
N HIS A 296 3.69 0.20 -22.93
CA HIS A 296 4.12 -1.06 -22.32
C HIS A 296 3.15 -2.22 -22.62
N LEU A 297 1.84 -1.97 -22.51
CA LEU A 297 0.82 -2.99 -22.83
C LEU A 297 0.86 -3.40 -24.31
N ARG A 298 1.10 -2.44 -25.22
CA ARG A 298 1.25 -2.74 -26.66
C ARG A 298 2.44 -3.63 -26.96
N GLN A 299 3.52 -3.50 -26.20
CA GLN A 299 4.75 -4.28 -26.39
C GLN A 299 4.73 -5.67 -25.74
N LYS A 300 3.64 -6.07 -25.07
CA LYS A 300 3.45 -7.40 -24.42
C LYS A 300 4.65 -7.89 -23.58
N LYS A 301 5.47 -7.02 -22.97
CA LYS A 301 6.58 -7.45 -22.07
C LYS A 301 5.97 -7.93 -20.74
N PRO A 302 5.81 -9.24 -20.48
CA PRO A 302 4.98 -9.69 -19.36
C PRO A 302 5.84 -9.83 -18.10
N ILE A 303 5.29 -9.42 -16.96
CA ILE A 303 4.90 -10.20 -15.75
C ILE A 303 5.79 -11.39 -15.27
N MET A 304 6.59 -12.02 -16.12
CA MET A 304 7.39 -13.23 -15.89
C MET A 304 8.42 -13.06 -14.76
N LEU A 305 9.02 -11.87 -14.63
CA LEU A 305 9.95 -11.54 -13.54
C LEU A 305 9.28 -11.63 -12.15
N ARG A 306 7.98 -11.32 -12.03
CA ARG A 306 7.26 -11.39 -10.75
C ARG A 306 7.12 -12.84 -10.27
N ILE A 307 6.93 -13.80 -11.18
CA ILE A 307 6.84 -15.23 -10.84
C ILE A 307 8.18 -15.74 -10.27
N LEU A 308 9.32 -15.33 -10.83
CA LEU A 308 10.63 -15.73 -10.32
C LEU A 308 10.89 -15.23 -8.89
N SER A 309 10.53 -13.98 -8.59
CA SER A 309 10.67 -13.39 -7.25
C SER A 309 9.83 -14.08 -6.17
N THR A 310 8.72 -14.73 -6.57
CA THR A 310 7.79 -15.38 -5.65
C THR A 310 8.39 -16.59 -4.93
N ARG A 311 9.25 -17.36 -5.61
CA ARG A 311 9.85 -18.58 -5.01
C ARG A 311 11.12 -18.27 -4.21
N ILE A 312 11.90 -17.29 -4.67
CA ILE A 312 13.17 -16.90 -4.04
C ILE A 312 12.94 -16.15 -2.71
N GLY A 313 11.90 -15.30 -2.63
CA GLY A 313 11.61 -14.52 -1.42
C GLY A 313 11.34 -15.37 -0.17
N MET A 314 10.70 -16.53 -0.30
CA MET A 314 10.44 -17.43 0.84
C MET A 314 11.72 -18.02 1.42
N VAL A 315 12.69 -18.39 0.56
CA VAL A 315 13.99 -18.91 0.97
C VAL A 315 14.79 -17.83 1.71
N ILE A 316 14.74 -16.58 1.23
CA ILE A 316 15.44 -15.45 1.86
C ILE A 316 14.85 -15.12 3.24
N VAL A 317 13.52 -15.15 3.45
CA VAL A 317 12.93 -14.93 4.80
C VAL A 317 13.39 -16.00 5.79
N ILE A 318 13.42 -17.26 5.36
CA ILE A 318 13.88 -18.38 6.20
C ILE A 318 15.36 -18.20 6.56
N MET A 319 16.20 -17.81 5.59
CA MET A 319 17.63 -17.54 5.82
C MET A 319 17.86 -16.32 6.72
N LEU A 320 17.16 -15.21 6.48
CA LEU A 320 17.28 -13.99 7.27
C LEU A 320 16.91 -14.24 8.72
N ARG A 321 15.86 -15.04 9.00
CA ARG A 321 15.50 -15.47 10.36
C ARG A 321 16.68 -16.15 11.06
N GLY A 322 17.34 -17.10 10.39
CA GLY A 322 18.51 -17.80 10.92
C GLY A 322 19.72 -16.90 11.16
N ILE A 323 19.90 -15.83 10.37
CA ILE A 323 20.98 -14.85 10.55
C ILE A 323 20.67 -13.89 11.70
N THR A 324 19.45 -13.36 11.79
CA THR A 324 19.04 -12.49 12.91
C THR A 324 19.03 -13.21 14.25
N ASP A 325 18.60 -14.48 14.30
CA ASP A 325 18.62 -15.27 15.54
C ASP A 325 20.08 -15.49 16.01
N LYS A 326 21.05 -15.64 15.10
CA LYS A 326 22.49 -15.75 15.43
C LYS A 326 23.12 -14.43 15.90
N LEU A 327 22.75 -13.30 15.30
CA LEU A 327 23.29 -11.98 15.66
C LEU A 327 22.79 -11.45 17.02
N LEU A 328 21.63 -11.93 17.49
CA LEU A 328 21.09 -11.58 18.81
C LEU A 328 21.65 -12.44 19.95
N ILE A 329 22.05 -13.69 19.68
CA ILE A 329 22.77 -14.53 20.66
C ILE A 329 24.13 -13.91 21.01
N GLN A 330 24.74 -13.17 20.09
CA GLN A 330 26.02 -12.49 20.32
C GLN A 330 25.91 -11.12 21.02
N ARG A 331 24.69 -10.67 21.36
CA ARG A 331 24.44 -9.37 22.04
C ARG A 331 23.90 -9.51 23.47
N LYS A 332 23.89 -10.70 24.04
CA LYS A 332 23.68 -10.95 25.49
C LYS A 332 25.00 -11.33 26.13
#